data_AF-A0A0S8D5U1-F1
#
_entry.id   AF-A0A0S8D5U1-F1
#
_cell.length_a   1.000
_cell.length_b   1.000
_cell.length_c   1.000
_cell.angle_alpha   90.00
_cell.angle_beta   90.00
_cell.angle_gamma   90.00
#
_symmetry.space_group_name_H-M   'P 1'
#
loop_
_entity.id
_entity.type
_entity.pdbx_description
1 polymer ?
#
loop_
_entity_poly.entity_id
_entity_poly.type
_entity_poly.pdbx_seq_one_letter_code
_entity_poly.pdbx_strand_id
1 'polypeptide(L)'
;MEIIDKLSSAWGGDIAWMLQAFVVVLLTLILGAVVRRILKRLAKRAHDTDNMFDDVVLEALTGPSRALVWVLGISFAGEIVGAQTEAVIFTVIEMLRKVGIILVLMWFAVRFTKLYETRYIDSRTGRGEEVDVTLVHGMGKLLRAAVFVTTGLIILQTMGINVAGLLAFGGVGGIAVGLAARDLLANVFGGLTVYMDRPFAVGD
;
A
#
# COMPACT_ATOMS: atom_id res chain seq x y z
N MET A 1 -31.14 8.91 -8.08
CA MET A 1 -31.47 9.99 -7.11
C MET A 1 -32.99 10.13 -6.94
N GLU A 2 -33.80 10.15 -7.99
CA GLU A 2 -35.27 10.28 -7.88
C GLU A 2 -36.00 9.20 -7.05
N ILE A 3 -35.53 7.94 -7.08
CA ILE A 3 -36.16 6.85 -6.29
C ILE A 3 -35.91 7.06 -4.79
N ILE A 4 -34.80 7.71 -4.43
CA ILE A 4 -34.38 7.97 -3.05
C ILE A 4 -35.19 9.14 -2.46
N ASP A 5 -35.47 10.17 -3.28
CA ASP A 5 -36.30 11.33 -2.87
C ASP A 5 -37.78 10.99 -2.72
N LYS A 6 -38.33 10.10 -3.57
CA LYS A 6 -39.72 9.66 -3.40
C LYS A 6 -39.93 8.81 -2.15
N LEU A 7 -38.93 8.02 -1.75
CA LEU A 7 -38.98 7.22 -0.53
C LEU A 7 -38.81 8.06 0.75
N SER A 8 -38.02 9.14 0.70
CA SER A 8 -37.83 10.05 1.86
C SER A 8 -39.05 10.94 2.15
N SER A 9 -39.88 11.24 1.13
CA SER A 9 -41.12 12.02 1.30
C SER A 9 -42.27 11.22 1.95
N ALA A 10 -42.21 9.89 1.92
CA ALA A 10 -43.29 9.01 2.40
C ALA A 10 -43.09 8.51 3.85
N TRP A 11 -41.87 8.61 4.38
CA TRP A 11 -41.49 8.20 5.73
C TRP A 11 -40.61 9.31 6.30
N GLY A 12 -41.02 9.94 7.41
CA GLY A 12 -40.36 11.14 7.96
C GLY A 12 -38.83 11.07 7.97
N GLY A 13 -38.17 12.22 7.80
CA GLY A 13 -36.73 12.35 7.50
C GLY A 13 -35.77 11.55 8.38
N ASP A 14 -36.20 11.12 9.58
CA ASP A 14 -35.45 10.24 10.47
C ASP A 14 -35.25 8.81 9.93
N ILE A 15 -36.16 8.29 9.11
CA ILE A 15 -36.06 6.92 8.57
C ILE A 15 -35.13 6.88 7.35
N ALA A 16 -35.02 7.98 6.60
CA ALA A 16 -34.26 8.03 5.35
C ALA A 16 -32.75 7.87 5.57
N TRP A 17 -32.16 8.56 6.55
CA TRP A 17 -30.72 8.45 6.85
C TRP A 17 -30.36 7.09 7.46
N MET A 18 -31.25 6.51 8.26
CA MET A 18 -31.08 5.14 8.80
C MET A 18 -31.05 4.11 7.67
N LEU A 19 -31.95 4.24 6.69
CA LEU A 19 -31.99 3.36 5.53
C LEU A 19 -30.74 3.52 4.64
N GLN A 20 -30.25 4.75 4.46
CA GLN A 20 -28.99 5.01 3.74
C GLN A 20 -27.79 4.37 4.45
N ALA A 21 -27.64 4.56 5.76
CA ALA A 21 -26.57 3.94 6.54
C ALA A 21 -26.63 2.41 6.48
N PHE A 22 -27.84 1.84 6.59
CA PHE A 22 -28.06 0.40 6.46
C PHE A 22 -27.64 -0.13 5.08
N VAL A 23 -28.01 0.55 3.99
CA VAL A 23 -27.60 0.18 2.63
C VAL A 23 -26.08 0.24 2.47
N VAL A 24 -25.40 1.28 2.99
CA VAL A 24 -23.94 1.40 2.91
C VAL A 24 -23.24 0.28 3.67
N VAL A 25 -23.70 -0.07 4.87
CA VAL A 25 -23.15 -1.20 5.64
C VAL A 25 -23.35 -2.51 4.89
N LEU A 26 -24.55 -2.74 4.34
CA LEU A 26 -24.86 -3.94 3.56
C LEU A 26 -23.95 -4.03 2.32
N LEU A 27 -23.80 -2.94 1.56
CA LEU A 27 -22.91 -2.86 0.42
C LEU A 27 -21.45 -3.10 0.81
N THR A 28 -21.00 -2.55 1.94
CA THR A 28 -19.64 -2.77 2.46
C THR A 28 -19.38 -4.25 2.74
N LEU A 29 -20.33 -4.94 3.38
CA LEU A 29 -20.24 -6.37 3.65
C LEU A 29 -20.19 -7.19 2.35
N ILE A 30 -21.06 -6.87 1.39
CA ILE A 30 -21.09 -7.52 0.08
C ILE A 30 -19.77 -7.29 -0.65
N LEU A 31 -19.30 -6.05 -0.76
CA LEU A 31 -18.03 -5.70 -1.40
C LEU A 31 -16.86 -6.40 -0.71
N GLY A 32 -16.82 -6.44 0.61
CA GLY A 32 -15.77 -7.12 1.37
C GLY A 32 -15.74 -8.63 1.09
N ALA A 33 -16.90 -9.26 0.97
CA ALA A 33 -17.03 -10.66 0.58
C ALA A 33 -16.64 -10.91 -0.89
N VAL A 34 -17.05 -10.02 -1.80
CA VAL A 34 -16.73 -10.08 -3.23
C VAL A 34 -15.22 -9.89 -3.45
N VAL A 35 -14.61 -8.86 -2.90
CA VAL A 35 -13.15 -8.61 -2.96
C VAL A 35 -12.39 -9.80 -2.40
N ARG A 36 -12.82 -10.34 -1.25
CA ARG A 36 -12.25 -11.57 -0.68
C ARG A 36 -12.33 -12.75 -1.66
N ARG A 37 -13.48 -12.95 -2.31
CA ARG A 37 -13.71 -14.07 -3.23
C ARG A 37 -12.91 -13.91 -4.52
N ILE A 38 -12.89 -12.71 -5.10
CA ILE A 38 -12.12 -12.40 -6.31
C ILE A 38 -10.64 -12.59 -6.04
N LEU A 39 -10.08 -11.99 -4.99
CA LEU A 39 -8.65 -12.11 -4.71
C LEU A 39 -8.22 -13.53 -4.38
N LYS A 40 -9.04 -14.31 -3.66
CA LYS A 40 -8.74 -15.73 -3.46
C LYS A 40 -8.78 -16.52 -4.76
N ARG A 41 -9.71 -16.21 -5.67
CA ARG A 41 -9.78 -16.86 -6.99
C ARG A 41 -8.59 -16.47 -7.87
N LEU A 42 -8.21 -15.19 -7.88
CA LEU A 42 -7.06 -14.69 -8.63
C LEU A 42 -5.76 -15.25 -8.08
N ALA A 43 -5.55 -15.22 -6.76
CA ALA A 43 -4.37 -15.80 -6.14
C ALA A 43 -4.26 -17.32 -6.40
N LYS A 44 -5.38 -18.05 -6.42
CA LYS A 44 -5.37 -19.48 -6.76
C LYS A 44 -5.01 -19.72 -8.23
N ARG A 45 -5.49 -18.87 -9.16
CA ARG A 45 -5.17 -18.96 -10.59
C ARG A 45 -3.75 -18.49 -10.90
N ALA A 46 -3.24 -17.52 -10.13
CA ALA A 46 -1.91 -16.97 -10.33
C ALA A 46 -0.84 -18.03 -10.06
N HIS A 47 -1.07 -18.91 -9.08
CA HIS A 47 -0.19 -20.06 -8.80
C HIS A 47 -0.10 -21.06 -9.97
N ASP A 48 -1.05 -21.05 -10.91
CA ASP A 48 -0.99 -21.86 -12.13
C ASP A 48 -0.20 -21.15 -13.26
N THR A 49 0.32 -19.94 -13.00
CA THR A 49 1.09 -19.09 -13.92
C THR A 49 2.55 -19.08 -13.49
N ASP A 50 3.49 -19.10 -14.44
CA ASP A 50 4.94 -19.14 -14.16
C ASP A 50 5.54 -17.78 -13.69
N ASN A 51 4.69 -16.81 -13.30
CA ASN A 51 5.11 -15.45 -12.97
C ASN A 51 5.09 -15.17 -11.46
N MET A 52 6.26 -15.28 -10.82
CA MET A 52 6.46 -15.03 -9.39
C MET A 52 5.95 -13.65 -8.93
N PHE A 53 6.07 -12.61 -9.77
CA PHE A 53 5.69 -11.25 -9.39
C PHE A 53 4.18 -11.13 -9.16
N ASP A 54 3.37 -11.71 -10.05
CA ASP A 54 1.91 -11.64 -9.97
C ASP A 54 1.39 -12.37 -8.72
N ASP A 55 1.98 -13.52 -8.40
CA ASP A 55 1.69 -14.27 -7.17
C ASP A 55 1.96 -13.47 -5.91
N VAL A 56 3.11 -12.79 -5.87
CA VAL A 56 3.50 -11.96 -4.72
C VAL A 56 2.56 -10.77 -4.58
N VAL A 57 2.24 -10.07 -5.67
CA VAL A 57 1.32 -8.92 -5.65
C VAL A 57 -0.07 -9.34 -5.20
N LEU A 58 -0.64 -10.38 -5.80
CA LEU A 58 -2.00 -10.84 -5.50
C LEU A 58 -2.12 -11.34 -4.06
N GLU A 59 -1.13 -12.09 -3.58
CA GLU A 59 -1.11 -12.53 -2.19
C GLU A 59 -0.96 -11.36 -1.22
N ALA A 60 -0.06 -10.42 -1.52
CA ALA A 60 0.13 -9.21 -0.71
C ALA A 60 -1.17 -8.39 -0.62
N LEU A 61 -1.99 -8.35 -1.68
CA LEU A 61 -3.27 -7.63 -1.73
C LEU A 61 -4.40 -8.30 -0.93
N THR A 62 -4.35 -9.60 -0.65
CA THR A 62 -5.50 -10.35 -0.08
C THR A 62 -5.98 -9.87 1.29
N GLY A 63 -5.08 -9.34 2.12
CA GLY A 63 -5.38 -8.75 3.43
C GLY A 63 -5.74 -7.27 3.35
N PRO A 64 -4.82 -6.41 2.84
CA PRO A 64 -5.00 -4.97 2.74
C PRO A 64 -6.26 -4.54 1.99
N SER A 65 -6.62 -5.21 0.90
CA SER A 65 -7.84 -4.89 0.14
C SER A 65 -9.13 -5.01 0.97
N ARG A 66 -9.20 -6.00 1.87
CA ARG A 66 -10.36 -6.15 2.76
C ARG A 66 -10.37 -5.06 3.83
N ALA A 67 -9.20 -4.74 4.38
CA ALA A 67 -9.09 -3.64 5.33
C ALA A 67 -9.48 -2.32 4.68
N LEU A 68 -9.09 -2.08 3.41
CA LEU A 68 -9.50 -0.91 2.63
C LEU A 68 -11.03 -0.81 2.53
N VAL A 69 -11.71 -1.91 2.18
CA VAL A 69 -13.18 -1.93 2.09
C VAL A 69 -13.82 -1.60 3.44
N TRP A 70 -13.30 -2.15 4.55
CA TRP A 70 -13.79 -1.83 5.89
C TRP A 70 -13.54 -0.38 6.28
N VAL A 71 -12.34 0.16 6.02
CA VAL A 71 -12.01 1.57 6.30
C VAL A 71 -12.94 2.50 5.53
N LEU A 72 -13.15 2.25 4.24
CA LEU A 72 -14.05 3.05 3.41
C LEU A 72 -15.50 2.91 3.86
N GLY A 73 -15.98 1.69 4.09
CA GLY A 73 -17.37 1.44 4.48
C GLY A 73 -17.73 2.02 5.85
N ILE A 74 -16.85 1.87 6.85
CA ILE A 74 -17.03 2.47 8.17
C ILE A 74 -16.99 4.00 8.06
N SER A 75 -16.07 4.55 7.26
CA SER A 75 -15.99 5.99 7.05
C SER A 75 -17.26 6.55 6.40
N PHE A 76 -17.79 5.92 5.35
CA PHE A 76 -19.03 6.36 4.69
C PHE A 76 -20.24 6.21 5.61
N ALA A 77 -20.35 5.10 6.35
CA ALA A 77 -21.42 4.94 7.33
C ALA A 77 -21.34 6.02 8.42
N GLY A 78 -20.14 6.34 8.88
CA GLY A 78 -19.89 7.41 9.83
C GLY A 78 -20.25 8.79 9.29
N GLU A 79 -19.95 9.09 8.02
CA GLU A 79 -20.32 10.36 7.38
C GLU A 79 -21.84 10.56 7.32
N ILE A 80 -22.59 9.51 6.98
CA ILE A 80 -24.06 9.56 6.92
C ILE A 80 -24.64 9.86 8.31
N VAL A 81 -24.11 9.23 9.35
CA VAL A 81 -24.56 9.47 10.74
C VAL A 81 -24.11 10.84 11.23
N GLY A 82 -22.88 11.23 10.93
CA GLY A 82 -22.28 12.50 11.36
C GLY A 82 -22.91 13.73 10.71
N ALA A 83 -23.48 13.60 9.51
CA ALA A 83 -24.19 14.67 8.82
C ALA A 83 -25.39 15.21 9.62
N GLN A 84 -25.94 14.41 10.54
CA GLN A 84 -27.09 14.79 11.38
C GLN A 84 -26.70 15.46 12.71
N THR A 85 -25.43 15.42 13.12
CA THR A 85 -24.99 15.78 14.49
C THR A 85 -24.09 17.02 14.55
N GLU A 86 -24.02 17.80 13.47
CA GLU A 86 -23.23 19.03 13.29
C GLU A 86 -21.67 18.90 13.36
N ALA A 87 -21.05 19.35 12.26
CA ALA A 87 -19.67 19.80 11.98
C ALA A 87 -18.43 19.07 12.55
N VAL A 88 -18.34 18.75 13.85
CA VAL A 88 -17.07 18.29 14.46
C VAL A 88 -16.76 16.82 14.15
N ILE A 89 -17.79 15.99 13.98
CA ILE A 89 -17.61 14.57 13.68
C ILE A 89 -17.06 14.36 12.26
N PHE A 90 -17.42 15.22 11.31
CA PHE A 90 -17.02 15.09 9.90
C PHE A 90 -15.50 15.19 9.71
N THR A 91 -14.86 16.17 10.36
CA THR A 91 -13.41 16.39 10.25
C THR A 91 -12.60 15.23 10.84
N VAL A 92 -13.07 14.66 11.95
CA VAL A 92 -12.44 13.48 12.57
C VAL A 92 -12.56 12.25 11.68
N ILE A 93 -13.74 12.01 11.08
CA ILE A 93 -13.94 10.86 10.18
C ILE A 93 -13.08 10.98 8.93
N GLU A 94 -12.99 12.16 8.32
CA GLU A 94 -12.14 12.37 7.15
C GLU A 94 -10.67 12.11 7.47
N MET A 95 -10.17 12.61 8.61
CA MET A 95 -8.81 12.38 9.07
C MET A 95 -8.55 10.89 9.35
N LEU A 96 -9.46 10.22 10.06
CA LEU A 96 -9.36 8.79 10.35
C LEU A 96 -9.38 7.93 9.08
N ARG A 97 -10.19 8.30 8.07
CA ARG A 97 -10.19 7.64 6.76
C ARG A 97 -8.84 7.77 6.07
N LYS A 98 -8.28 8.99 5.98
CA LYS A 98 -6.98 9.23 5.34
C LYS A 98 -5.89 8.41 6.04
N VAL A 99 -5.79 8.49 7.36
CA VAL A 99 -4.82 7.72 8.16
C VAL A 99 -5.03 6.21 7.98
N GLY A 100 -6.29 5.74 8.00
CA GLY A 100 -6.63 4.34 7.78
C GLY A 100 -6.16 3.82 6.41
N ILE A 101 -6.38 4.59 5.34
CA ILE A 101 -5.91 4.25 4.00
C ILE A 101 -4.37 4.19 3.95
N ILE A 102 -3.69 5.17 4.55
CA ILE A 102 -2.23 5.20 4.62
C ILE A 102 -1.68 3.97 5.34
N LEU A 103 -2.27 3.58 6.47
CA LEU A 103 -1.87 2.37 7.21
C LEU A 103 -2.14 1.08 6.43
N VAL A 104 -3.23 1.02 5.65
CA VAL A 104 -3.51 -0.12 4.77
C VAL A 104 -2.46 -0.22 3.65
N LEU A 105 -2.06 0.89 3.04
CA LEU A 105 -0.99 0.93 2.03
C LEU A 105 0.36 0.54 2.62
N MET A 106 0.68 1.01 3.82
CA MET A 106 1.87 0.60 4.56
C MET A 106 1.88 -0.91 4.80
N TRP A 107 0.76 -1.47 5.29
CA TRP A 107 0.63 -2.90 5.53
C TRP A 107 0.82 -3.71 4.24
N PHE A 108 0.25 -3.24 3.12
CA PHE A 108 0.48 -3.81 1.81
C PHE A 108 1.96 -3.79 1.42
N ALA A 109 2.62 -2.64 1.47
CA ALA A 109 4.01 -2.48 1.06
C ALA A 109 4.96 -3.37 1.90
N VAL A 110 4.80 -3.38 3.23
CA VAL A 110 5.60 -4.23 4.12
C VAL A 110 5.37 -5.72 3.83
N ARG A 111 4.12 -6.11 3.58
CA ARG A 111 3.77 -7.50 3.25
C ARG A 111 4.32 -7.90 1.89
N PHE A 112 4.22 -7.03 0.89
CA PHE A 112 4.77 -7.22 -0.45
C PHE A 112 6.27 -7.46 -0.39
N THR A 113 7.02 -6.59 0.30
CA THR A 113 8.48 -6.75 0.43
C THR A 113 8.86 -8.09 1.07
N LYS A 114 8.17 -8.51 2.14
CA LYS A 114 8.43 -9.80 2.80
C LYS A 114 8.12 -10.99 1.90
N LEU A 115 6.98 -10.97 1.21
CA LEU A 115 6.58 -12.05 0.31
C LEU A 115 7.54 -12.15 -0.88
N TYR A 116 7.95 -11.01 -1.43
CA TYR A 116 8.93 -10.97 -2.52
C TYR A 116 10.28 -11.53 -2.07
N GLU A 117 10.78 -11.12 -0.90
CA GLU A 117 12.01 -11.60 -0.29
C GLU A 117 12.02 -13.13 -0.16
N THR A 118 10.97 -13.71 0.44
CA THR A 118 10.86 -15.16 0.61
C THR A 118 10.74 -15.90 -0.73
N ARG A 119 9.83 -15.46 -1.63
CA ARG A 119 9.63 -16.11 -2.93
C ARG A 119 10.86 -16.04 -3.82
N TYR A 120 11.59 -14.93 -3.79
CA TYR A 120 12.81 -14.77 -4.55
C TYR A 120 13.87 -15.79 -4.11
N ILE A 121 14.10 -15.92 -2.80
CA ILE A 121 15.07 -16.89 -2.25
C ILE A 121 14.64 -18.33 -2.57
N ASP A 122 13.37 -18.67 -2.33
CA ASP A 122 12.86 -20.02 -2.57
C ASP A 122 12.96 -20.42 -4.05
N SER A 123 12.58 -19.52 -4.96
CA SER A 123 12.60 -19.78 -6.41
C SER A 123 14.00 -20.05 -6.96
N ARG A 124 15.00 -19.35 -6.44
CA ARG A 124 16.40 -19.45 -6.88
C ARG A 124 17.09 -20.66 -6.25
N THR A 125 16.90 -20.86 -4.94
CA THR A 125 17.43 -22.03 -4.22
C THR A 125 16.86 -23.33 -4.80
N GLY A 126 15.56 -23.34 -5.14
CA GLY A 126 14.91 -24.49 -5.79
C GLY A 126 15.44 -24.82 -7.18
N ARG A 127 16.08 -23.86 -7.87
CA ARG A 127 16.78 -24.05 -9.16
C ARG A 127 18.26 -24.44 -8.98
N GLY A 128 18.73 -24.57 -7.74
CA GLY A 128 20.14 -24.84 -7.43
C GLY A 128 21.06 -23.64 -7.67
N GLU A 129 20.52 -22.44 -7.77
CA GLU A 129 21.31 -21.21 -7.95
C GLU A 129 21.78 -20.69 -6.59
N GLU A 130 23.02 -20.20 -6.53
CA GLU A 130 23.54 -19.53 -5.33
C GLU A 130 22.88 -18.16 -5.15
N VAL A 131 22.30 -17.94 -3.97
CA VAL A 131 21.67 -16.66 -3.59
C VAL A 131 22.38 -16.11 -2.36
N ASP A 132 22.82 -14.87 -2.44
CA ASP A 132 23.24 -14.14 -1.24
C ASP A 132 22.01 -13.73 -0.41
N VAL A 133 21.59 -14.63 0.49
CA VAL A 133 20.46 -14.43 1.40
C VAL A 133 20.65 -13.19 2.28
N THR A 134 21.89 -12.84 2.62
CA THR A 134 22.21 -11.69 3.47
C THR A 134 21.93 -10.39 2.73
N LEU A 135 22.34 -10.31 1.45
CA LEU A 135 22.05 -9.17 0.60
C LEU A 135 20.54 -8.98 0.40
N VAL A 136 19.81 -10.07 0.12
CA VAL A 136 18.35 -10.02 -0.08
C VAL A 136 17.64 -9.55 1.20
N HIS A 137 18.00 -10.09 2.37
CA HIS A 137 17.47 -9.63 3.66
C HIS A 137 17.84 -8.18 3.96
N GLY A 138 19.07 -7.77 3.65
CA GLY A 138 19.55 -6.40 3.82
C GLY A 138 18.70 -5.41 3.01
N MET A 139 18.50 -5.70 1.72
CA MET A 139 17.66 -4.90 0.83
C MET A 139 16.19 -4.88 1.31
N GLY A 140 15.64 -6.03 1.70
CA GLY A 140 14.29 -6.13 2.24
C GLY A 140 14.07 -5.31 3.52
N LYS A 141 15.07 -5.24 4.41
CA LYS A 141 15.03 -4.39 5.61
C LYS A 141 15.11 -2.90 5.26
N LEU A 142 15.99 -2.52 4.34
CA LEU A 142 16.11 -1.12 3.89
C LEU A 142 14.81 -0.61 3.25
N LEU A 143 14.20 -1.40 2.36
CA LEU A 143 12.92 -1.06 1.74
C LEU A 143 11.82 -0.91 2.78
N ARG A 144 11.73 -1.83 3.75
CA ARG A 144 10.75 -1.72 4.84
C ARG A 144 10.99 -0.47 5.69
N ALA A 145 12.24 -0.16 6.03
CA ALA A 145 12.58 1.06 6.77
C ALA A 145 12.13 2.33 6.01
N ALA A 146 12.36 2.39 4.70
CA ALA A 146 11.87 3.49 3.85
C ALA A 146 10.34 3.60 3.86
N VAL A 147 9.62 2.47 3.80
CA VAL A 147 8.15 2.44 3.93
C VAL A 147 7.70 2.98 5.29
N PHE A 148 8.35 2.60 6.40
CA PHE A 148 8.02 3.12 7.73
C PHE A 148 8.23 4.64 7.82
N VAL A 149 9.37 5.14 7.35
CA VAL A 149 9.69 6.59 7.38
C VAL A 149 8.71 7.38 6.52
N THR A 150 8.48 6.96 5.28
CA THR A 150 7.54 7.64 4.36
C THR A 150 6.11 7.62 4.89
N THR A 151 5.64 6.48 5.42
CA THR A 151 4.31 6.39 6.04
C THR A 151 4.18 7.35 7.22
N GLY A 152 5.18 7.41 8.10
CA GLY A 152 5.20 8.33 9.24
C GLY A 152 5.09 9.79 8.79
N LEU A 153 5.87 10.18 7.77
CA LEU A 153 5.82 11.53 7.20
C LEU A 153 4.43 11.86 6.61
N ILE A 154 3.84 10.95 5.84
CA ILE A 154 2.51 11.18 5.23
C ILE A 154 1.43 11.32 6.32
N ILE A 155 1.51 10.53 7.40
CA ILE A 155 0.58 10.66 8.55
C ILE A 155 0.74 12.03 9.21
N LEU A 156 1.97 12.46 9.51
CA LEU A 156 2.23 13.78 10.11
C LEU A 156 1.68 14.90 9.22
N GLN A 157 1.92 14.83 7.92
CA GLN A 157 1.38 15.79 6.96
C GLN A 157 -0.16 15.79 6.93
N THR A 158 -0.79 14.62 7.04
CA THR A 158 -2.25 14.48 7.10
C THR A 158 -2.84 15.13 8.36
N MET A 159 -2.08 15.17 9.46
CA MET A 159 -2.46 15.84 10.71
C MET A 159 -2.18 17.36 10.68
N GLY A 160 -1.73 17.92 9.54
CA GLY A 160 -1.42 19.34 9.40
C GLY A 160 -0.04 19.73 9.96
N ILE A 161 0.79 18.77 10.34
CA ILE A 161 2.17 19.04 10.78
C ILE A 161 3.03 19.31 9.56
N ASN A 162 3.75 20.44 9.57
CA ASN A 162 4.66 20.79 8.49
C ASN A 162 5.87 19.84 8.48
N VAL A 163 5.89 18.92 7.52
CA VAL A 163 6.98 17.95 7.34
C VAL A 163 8.18 18.52 6.57
N ALA A 164 8.14 19.77 6.10
CA ALA A 164 9.23 20.36 5.32
C ALA A 164 10.56 20.37 6.11
N GLY A 165 10.51 20.67 7.42
CA GLY A 165 11.69 20.62 8.28
C GLY A 165 12.27 19.21 8.43
N LEU A 166 11.40 18.20 8.59
CA LEU A 166 11.81 16.79 8.67
C LEU A 166 12.39 16.30 7.33
N LEU A 167 11.79 16.70 6.21
CA LEU A 167 12.30 16.39 4.88
C LEU A 167 13.63 17.09 4.59
N ALA A 168 13.80 18.34 5.02
CA ALA A 168 15.07 19.06 4.88
C ALA A 168 16.19 18.38 5.68
N PHE A 169 15.92 18.00 6.93
CA PHE A 169 16.87 17.24 7.75
C PHE A 169 17.15 15.85 7.15
N GLY A 170 16.10 15.13 6.73
CA GLY A 170 16.22 13.86 6.02
C GLY A 170 17.02 13.97 4.73
N GLY A 171 16.93 15.10 4.02
CA GLY A 171 17.71 15.42 2.83
C GLY A 171 19.21 15.54 3.13
N VAL A 172 19.59 16.22 4.21
CA VAL A 172 20.99 16.27 4.66
C VAL A 172 21.52 14.87 5.02
N GLY A 173 20.70 14.07 5.71
CA GLY A 173 21.01 12.66 5.96
C GLY A 173 21.16 11.85 4.67
N GLY A 174 20.30 12.10 3.68
CA GLY A 174 20.37 11.49 2.36
C GLY A 174 21.64 11.86 1.60
N ILE A 175 22.13 13.10 1.72
CA ILE A 175 23.42 13.51 1.17
C ILE A 175 24.56 12.74 1.84
N ALA A 176 24.56 12.61 3.16
CA ALA A 176 25.59 11.86 3.87
C ALA A 176 25.63 10.38 3.44
N VAL A 177 24.46 9.73 3.33
CA VAL A 177 24.35 8.35 2.82
C VAL A 177 24.79 8.26 1.35
N GLY A 178 24.40 9.23 0.51
CA GLY A 178 24.79 9.28 -0.90
C GLY A 178 26.29 9.46 -1.10
N LEU A 179 26.93 10.29 -0.28
CA LEU A 179 28.39 10.44 -0.26
C LEU A 179 29.09 9.16 0.17
N ALA A 180 28.54 8.45 1.18
CA ALA A 180 29.07 7.16 1.60
C ALA A 180 28.89 6.06 0.51
N ALA A 181 27.84 6.15 -0.30
CA ALA A 181 27.57 5.24 -1.41
C ALA A 181 28.25 5.66 -2.74
N ARG A 182 28.98 6.78 -2.77
CA ARG A 182 29.54 7.38 -4.00
C ARG A 182 30.39 6.41 -4.79
N ASP A 183 31.31 5.72 -4.13
CA ASP A 183 32.26 4.81 -4.80
C ASP A 183 31.56 3.57 -5.36
N LEU A 184 30.55 3.06 -4.64
CA LEU A 184 29.72 1.96 -5.12
C LEU A 184 28.97 2.35 -6.40
N LEU A 185 28.33 3.53 -6.41
CA LEU A 185 27.62 4.03 -7.57
C LEU A 185 28.57 4.30 -8.75
N ALA A 186 29.75 4.88 -8.49
CA ALA A 186 30.76 5.11 -9.52
C ALA A 186 31.19 3.80 -10.21
N ASN A 187 31.39 2.73 -9.44
CA ASN A 187 31.72 1.42 -9.99
C ASN A 187 30.59 0.81 -10.83
N VAL A 188 29.34 0.95 -10.38
CA VAL A 188 28.16 0.48 -11.13
C VAL A 188 28.02 1.21 -12.46
N PHE A 189 28.14 2.55 -12.46
CA PHE A 189 28.07 3.33 -13.70
C PHE A 189 29.27 3.04 -14.62
N GLY A 190 30.47 2.89 -14.07
CA GLY A 190 31.65 2.48 -14.85
C GLY A 190 31.45 1.14 -15.56
N GLY A 191 30.91 0.14 -14.84
CA GLY A 191 30.58 -1.16 -15.44
C GLY A 191 29.50 -1.08 -16.51
N LEU A 192 28.46 -0.26 -16.29
CA LEU A 192 27.40 -0.04 -17.29
C LEU A 192 27.95 0.62 -18.55
N THR A 193 28.82 1.63 -18.42
CA THR A 193 29.49 2.29 -19.54
C THR A 193 30.34 1.29 -20.32
N VAL A 194 31.15 0.46 -19.65
CA VAL A 194 31.93 -0.60 -20.32
C VAL A 194 31.02 -1.58 -21.06
N TYR A 195 29.88 -1.97 -20.48
CA TYR A 195 28.93 -2.86 -21.14
C TYR A 195 28.28 -2.24 -22.37
N MET A 196 27.92 -0.96 -22.31
CA MET A 196 27.29 -0.23 -23.42
C MET A 196 28.30 0.09 -24.53
N ASP A 197 29.47 0.59 -24.17
CA ASP A 197 30.48 1.05 -25.12
C ASP A 197 31.32 -0.11 -25.69
N ARG A 198 31.27 -1.29 -25.04
CA ARG A 198 32.04 -2.50 -25.38
C ARG A 198 33.47 -2.21 -25.87
N PRO A 199 34.28 -1.44 -25.13
CA PRO A 199 35.63 -1.07 -25.57
C PRO A 199 36.58 -2.28 -25.70
N PHE A 200 36.22 -3.41 -25.10
CA PHE A 200 36.96 -4.67 -25.14
C PHE A 200 35.97 -5.83 -25.33
N ALA A 201 36.35 -6.84 -26.11
CA ALA A 201 35.55 -8.06 -26.30
C ALA A 201 36.05 -9.19 -25.39
N VAL A 202 35.16 -10.10 -24.99
CA VAL A 202 35.54 -11.26 -24.16
C VAL A 202 36.48 -12.16 -24.98
N GLY A 203 37.77 -12.17 -24.66
CA GLY A 203 38.78 -13.01 -25.31
C GLY A 203 39.99 -12.27 -25.93
N ASP A 204 40.03 -10.93 -25.88
CA ASP A 204 41.23 -10.11 -26.14
C ASP A 204 42.14 -9.98 -24.90
#